data_AF-A0A850F4L3-F1
#
_entry.id   AF-A0A850F4L3-F1
#
_cell.length_a   1.000
_cell.length_b   1.000
_cell.length_c   1.000
_cell.angle_alpha   90.00
_cell.angle_beta   90.00
_cell.angle_gamma   90.00
#
_symmetry.space_group_name_H-M   'P 1'
#
loop_
_entity.id
_entity.type
_entity.pdbx_description
1 polymer ?
#
loop_
_entity_poly.entity_id
_entity_poly.type
_entity_poly.pdbx_seq_one_letter_code
_entity_poly.pdbx_strand_id
1 'polypeptide(L)'
;MPVPIHLENRNLLITGSIDTGKSVAIESLAASILRRRDRMVVTDPDDTPLSKFFLPGDIVLNPFDTRSVGWSIFNEIQSVHNYDRIARSVILSAINAEDEQWCGFARDIFADTLRKLHETEQASVDKLVDFLVREDGEVIKQFLSNTDSSGYFRDNAERATASIQFLMNKYVRPLRRMPEGAFSIYRWLNDPSGGNLYLTWREDMRTEGRQFIEKLNDVGSMADKATIIERFLLHQLQKNNKLTSTLDTSISFIYENYRNVDIMSLARQKNSALFARR
;
A
#
# COMPACT_ATOMS: atom_id res chain seq x y z
N MET A 1 29.96 -4.06 -9.14
CA MET A 1 30.35 -2.68 -9.46
C MET A 1 29.80 -1.77 -8.36
N PRO A 2 30.61 -0.90 -7.73
CA PRO A 2 30.09 0.05 -6.75
C PRO A 2 29.19 1.09 -7.42
N VAL A 3 28.02 1.38 -6.83
CA VAL A 3 27.14 2.48 -7.28
C VAL A 3 27.71 3.80 -6.73
N PRO A 4 27.87 4.85 -7.57
CA PRO A 4 28.28 6.16 -7.06
C PRO A 4 27.26 6.73 -6.07
N ILE A 5 27.72 7.24 -4.93
CA ILE A 5 26.87 7.70 -3.82
C ILE A 5 25.80 8.70 -4.30
N HIS A 6 26.19 9.70 -5.10
CA HIS A 6 25.27 10.72 -5.62
C HIS A 6 24.22 10.21 -6.63
N LEU A 7 24.34 8.96 -7.09
CA LEU A 7 23.36 8.29 -7.93
C LEU A 7 22.48 7.32 -7.17
N GLU A 8 22.83 6.98 -5.93
CA GLU A 8 22.00 6.08 -5.14
C GLU A 8 20.58 6.62 -5.13
N ASN A 9 20.39 7.95 -5.00
CA ASN A 9 19.08 8.62 -4.90
C ASN A 9 18.34 8.99 -6.17
N ARG A 10 18.77 8.44 -7.29
CA ARG A 10 18.15 8.70 -8.59
C ARG A 10 17.35 7.54 -9.12
N ASN A 11 17.03 6.57 -8.26
CA ASN A 11 16.39 5.32 -8.61
C ASN A 11 17.30 4.46 -9.50
N LEU A 12 17.14 3.14 -9.44
CA LEU A 12 17.89 2.23 -10.31
C LEU A 12 16.93 1.18 -10.86
N LEU A 13 16.69 1.26 -12.18
CA LEU A 13 15.90 0.26 -12.88
C LEU A 13 16.81 -0.89 -13.32
N ILE A 14 16.51 -2.10 -12.84
CA ILE A 14 17.17 -3.34 -13.29
C ILE A 14 16.21 -4.06 -14.25
N THR A 15 16.58 -4.11 -15.53
CA THR A 15 15.81 -4.79 -16.58
C THR A 15 16.58 -5.97 -17.15
N GLY A 16 15.84 -6.98 -17.62
CA GLY A 16 16.41 -8.21 -18.18
C GLY A 16 15.34 -9.29 -18.32
N SER A 17 15.57 -10.25 -19.22
CA SER A 17 14.70 -11.42 -19.39
C SER A 17 14.69 -12.33 -18.15
N ILE A 18 13.80 -13.31 -18.12
CA ILE A 18 13.83 -14.37 -17.10
C ILE A 18 15.22 -15.04 -17.14
N ASP A 19 15.74 -15.42 -15.97
CA ASP A 19 17.04 -16.07 -15.78
C ASP A 19 18.29 -15.28 -16.19
N THR A 20 18.19 -13.96 -16.41
CA THR A 20 19.36 -13.11 -16.68
C THR A 20 20.08 -12.60 -15.42
N GLY A 21 19.76 -13.15 -14.24
CA GLY A 21 20.42 -12.77 -12.98
C GLY A 21 19.90 -11.51 -12.28
N LYS A 22 18.70 -11.02 -12.63
CA LYS A 22 18.08 -9.85 -11.95
C LYS A 22 17.99 -10.01 -10.44
N SER A 23 17.49 -11.16 -9.98
CA SER A 23 17.36 -11.45 -8.54
C SER A 23 18.72 -11.47 -7.86
N VAL A 24 19.75 -12.03 -8.51
CA VAL A 24 21.13 -12.02 -7.99
C VAL A 24 21.66 -10.60 -7.83
N ALA A 25 21.37 -9.71 -8.79
CA ALA A 25 21.75 -8.30 -8.68
C ALA A 25 21.04 -7.59 -7.52
N ILE A 26 19.74 -7.83 -7.34
CA ILE A 26 18.94 -7.29 -6.23
C ILE A 26 19.45 -7.80 -4.88
N GLU A 27 19.76 -9.09 -4.76
CA GLU A 27 20.29 -9.69 -3.54
C GLU A 27 21.70 -9.21 -3.21
N SER A 28 22.58 -9.06 -4.21
CA SER A 28 23.90 -8.46 -4.01
C SER A 28 23.80 -7.03 -3.48
N LEU A 29 22.74 -6.31 -3.87
CA LEU A 29 22.49 -4.96 -3.41
C LEU A 29 21.94 -4.97 -1.98
N ALA A 30 20.95 -5.82 -1.67
CA ALA A 30 20.47 -6.09 -0.31
C ALA A 30 21.64 -6.40 0.66
N ALA A 31 22.54 -7.29 0.27
CA ALA A 31 23.73 -7.63 1.05
C ALA A 31 24.67 -6.42 1.24
N SER A 32 24.81 -5.55 0.24
CA SER A 32 25.59 -4.31 0.36
C SER A 32 24.97 -3.34 1.37
N ILE A 33 23.64 -3.23 1.38
CA ILE A 33 22.87 -2.32 2.24
C ILE A 33 23.00 -2.73 3.70
N LEU A 34 22.80 -4.02 3.96
CA LEU A 34 22.97 -4.58 5.29
C LEU A 34 24.39 -4.41 5.81
N ARG A 35 25.41 -4.61 4.97
CA ARG A 35 26.82 -4.35 5.34
C ARG A 35 27.07 -2.90 5.74
N ARG A 36 26.35 -1.94 5.15
CA ARG A 36 26.42 -0.51 5.50
C ARG A 36 25.53 -0.12 6.69
N ARG A 37 24.73 -1.08 7.21
CA ARG A 37 23.71 -0.86 8.24
C ARG A 37 22.65 0.16 7.83
N ASP A 38 22.27 0.10 6.55
CA ASP A 38 21.21 0.91 5.98
C ASP A 38 19.88 0.19 6.18
N ARG A 39 18.79 0.96 6.25
CA ARG A 39 17.44 0.41 6.37
C ARG A 39 16.80 0.26 4.99
N MET A 40 16.12 -0.86 4.79
CA MET A 40 15.36 -1.13 3.57
C MET A 40 13.93 -1.55 3.86
N VAL A 41 13.08 -1.28 2.88
CA VAL A 41 11.77 -1.88 2.69
C VAL A 41 11.93 -2.89 1.56
N VAL A 42 11.50 -4.13 1.75
CA VAL A 42 11.58 -5.17 0.74
C VAL A 42 10.18 -5.66 0.46
N THR A 43 9.71 -5.39 -0.74
CA THR A 43 8.55 -6.02 -1.36
C THR A 43 9.02 -7.38 -1.88
N ASP A 44 8.59 -8.45 -1.21
CA ASP A 44 9.20 -9.78 -1.30
C ASP A 44 8.17 -10.88 -1.60
N PRO A 45 7.92 -11.19 -2.88
CA PRO A 45 7.11 -12.33 -3.26
C PRO A 45 7.87 -13.62 -2.91
N ASP A 46 7.17 -14.54 -2.24
CA ASP A 46 7.69 -15.85 -1.84
C ASP A 46 8.90 -15.82 -0.88
N ASP A 47 9.03 -14.77 -0.08
CA ASP A 47 9.98 -14.67 1.04
C ASP A 47 11.46 -14.89 0.66
N THR A 48 11.88 -14.54 -0.56
CA THR A 48 13.23 -14.86 -1.04
C THR A 48 14.29 -14.00 -0.32
N PRO A 49 14.33 -12.67 -0.48
CA PRO A 49 15.12 -11.79 0.39
C PRO A 49 14.92 -12.02 1.88
N LEU A 50 13.69 -12.21 2.36
CA LEU A 50 13.36 -12.41 3.77
C LEU A 50 14.14 -13.61 4.33
N SER A 51 14.09 -14.75 3.65
CA SER A 51 14.77 -15.98 4.09
C SER A 51 16.29 -15.84 4.20
N LYS A 52 16.89 -14.90 3.46
CA LYS A 52 18.35 -14.70 3.39
C LYS A 52 18.85 -13.58 4.31
N PHE A 53 18.04 -12.55 4.52
CA PHE A 53 18.51 -11.25 5.01
C PHE A 53 17.79 -10.75 6.26
N PHE A 54 16.78 -11.45 6.75
CA PHE A 54 16.05 -11.06 7.95
C PHE A 54 16.95 -11.06 9.20
N LEU A 55 16.92 -9.96 9.95
CA LEU A 55 17.68 -9.75 11.18
C LEU A 55 16.75 -9.54 12.39
N PRO A 56 17.22 -9.78 13.63
CA PRO A 56 16.49 -9.39 14.83
C PRO A 56 16.15 -7.88 14.80
N GLY A 57 14.86 -7.56 14.97
CA GLY A 57 14.36 -6.18 14.90
C GLY A 57 13.76 -5.80 13.53
N ASP A 58 13.90 -6.64 12.51
CA ASP A 58 13.20 -6.49 11.25
C ASP A 58 11.71 -6.83 11.40
N ILE A 59 10.89 -6.22 10.55
CA ILE A 59 9.44 -6.30 10.58
C ILE A 59 8.96 -7.08 9.35
N VAL A 60 8.04 -8.02 9.56
CA VAL A 60 7.29 -8.66 8.48
C VAL A 60 5.87 -8.10 8.49
N LEU A 61 5.33 -7.80 7.32
CA LEU A 61 3.95 -7.36 7.17
C LEU A 61 3.27 -8.18 6.07
N ASN A 62 2.49 -9.18 6.51
CA ASN A 62 1.81 -10.14 5.65
C ASN A 62 0.60 -10.74 6.39
N PRO A 63 -0.62 -10.62 5.86
CA PRO A 63 -1.84 -11.10 6.53
C PRO A 63 -1.87 -12.62 6.80
N PHE A 64 -1.01 -13.40 6.14
CA PHE A 64 -0.99 -14.87 6.25
C PHE A 64 0.29 -15.41 6.87
N ASP A 65 1.18 -14.54 7.34
CA ASP A 65 2.42 -14.95 7.99
C ASP A 65 2.31 -14.80 9.51
N THR A 66 2.60 -15.87 10.24
CA THR A 66 2.63 -15.88 11.72
C THR A 66 3.67 -14.92 12.31
N ARG A 67 4.70 -14.54 11.55
CA ARG A 67 5.73 -13.57 11.93
C ARG A 67 5.26 -12.13 11.76
N SER A 68 4.15 -11.91 11.05
CA SER A 68 3.67 -10.58 10.73
C SER A 68 3.34 -9.82 12.00
N VAL A 69 3.77 -8.56 12.06
CA VAL A 69 3.28 -7.65 13.08
C VAL A 69 1.81 -7.36 12.85
N GLY A 70 1.09 -7.14 13.95
CA GLY A 70 -0.29 -6.67 13.88
C GLY A 70 -0.33 -5.19 13.51
N TRP A 71 -1.13 -4.84 12.51
CA TRP A 71 -1.24 -3.52 11.93
C TRP A 71 -2.70 -3.15 11.69
N SER A 72 -3.04 -1.91 12.03
CA SER A 72 -4.34 -1.33 11.76
C SER A 72 -4.16 -0.04 10.95
N ILE A 73 -5.05 0.19 9.98
CA ILE A 73 -5.06 1.43 9.20
C ILE A 73 -5.21 2.67 10.11
N PHE A 74 -5.84 2.50 11.28
CA PHE A 74 -6.01 3.57 12.26
C PHE A 74 -4.70 4.00 12.91
N ASN A 75 -3.69 3.11 13.00
CA ASN A 75 -2.38 3.42 13.59
C ASN A 75 -1.62 4.49 12.78
N GLU A 76 -2.06 4.73 11.56
CA GLU A 76 -1.44 5.65 10.61
C GLU A 76 -2.00 7.08 10.67
N ILE A 77 -3.05 7.29 11.46
CA ILE A 77 -3.67 8.60 11.67
C ILE A 77 -2.84 9.36 12.72
N GLN A 78 -2.17 10.42 12.29
CA GLN A 78 -1.38 11.32 13.15
C GLN A 78 -2.00 12.71 13.27
N SER A 79 -2.81 13.10 12.28
CA SER A 79 -3.55 14.37 12.26
C SER A 79 -4.79 14.29 11.37
N VAL A 80 -5.67 15.29 11.50
CA VAL A 80 -6.93 15.42 10.75
C VAL A 80 -6.75 15.40 9.22
N HIS A 81 -5.56 15.77 8.72
CA HIS A 81 -5.27 15.75 7.27
C HIS A 81 -4.87 14.35 6.75
N ASN A 82 -4.88 13.32 7.60
CA ASN A 82 -4.48 11.97 7.18
C ASN A 82 -5.61 11.15 6.57
N TYR A 83 -6.88 11.44 6.85
CA TYR A 83 -7.99 10.62 6.38
C TYR A 83 -8.05 10.54 4.85
N ASP A 84 -8.09 11.67 4.14
CA ASP A 84 -8.12 11.71 2.67
C ASP A 84 -6.86 11.09 2.05
N ARG A 85 -5.73 11.28 2.73
CA ARG A 85 -4.43 10.75 2.32
C ARG A 85 -4.41 9.22 2.40
N ILE A 86 -4.89 8.67 3.51
CA ILE A 86 -5.06 7.24 3.71
C ILE A 86 -6.04 6.71 2.66
N ALA A 87 -7.17 7.37 2.44
CA ALA A 87 -8.16 6.96 1.45
C ALA A 87 -7.58 6.82 0.04
N ARG A 88 -6.76 7.78 -0.42
CA ARG A 88 -6.07 7.71 -1.72
C ARG A 88 -5.09 6.55 -1.85
N SER A 89 -4.52 6.10 -0.74
CA SER A 89 -3.60 4.94 -0.74
C SER A 89 -4.32 3.59 -0.73
N VAL A 90 -5.54 3.55 -0.19
CA VAL A 90 -6.39 2.35 -0.13
C VAL A 90 -7.17 2.19 -1.44
N ILE A 91 -7.88 3.24 -1.88
CA ILE A 91 -8.74 3.22 -3.07
C ILE A 91 -7.99 3.84 -4.25
N LEU A 92 -7.59 2.99 -5.18
CA LEU A 92 -6.67 3.35 -6.26
C LEU A 92 -7.33 4.18 -7.34
N SER A 93 -6.54 5.05 -7.99
CA SER A 93 -7.05 5.77 -9.14
C SER A 93 -7.29 4.84 -10.33
N ALA A 94 -8.44 5.04 -10.97
CA ALA A 94 -8.77 4.39 -12.22
C ALA A 94 -8.09 5.12 -13.40
N ILE A 95 -7.93 4.39 -14.51
CA ILE A 95 -7.30 4.92 -15.73
C ILE A 95 -8.29 5.80 -16.50
N ASN A 96 -9.55 5.36 -16.58
CA ASN A 96 -10.60 6.12 -17.26
C ASN A 96 -11.27 7.10 -16.27
N ALA A 97 -11.77 8.21 -16.81
CA ALA A 97 -12.30 9.31 -16.01
C ALA A 97 -13.62 8.96 -15.31
N GLU A 98 -14.45 8.10 -15.91
CA GLU A 98 -15.74 7.68 -15.34
C GLU A 98 -15.53 6.83 -14.08
N ASP A 99 -14.65 5.83 -14.15
CA ASP A 99 -14.30 5.00 -12.99
C ASP A 99 -13.55 5.82 -11.93
N GLU A 100 -12.75 6.82 -12.33
CA GLU A 100 -12.06 7.68 -11.35
C GLU A 100 -13.03 8.55 -10.56
N GLN A 101 -14.15 8.97 -11.17
CA GLN A 101 -15.22 9.64 -10.45
C GLN A 101 -15.77 8.75 -9.33
N TRP A 102 -16.03 7.47 -9.61
CA TRP A 102 -16.49 6.51 -8.59
C TRP A 102 -15.42 6.26 -7.52
N CYS A 103 -14.15 6.14 -7.91
CA CYS A 103 -13.04 6.06 -6.96
C CYS A 103 -12.94 7.29 -6.07
N GLY A 104 -13.20 8.48 -6.61
CA GLY A 104 -13.28 9.74 -5.86
C GLY A 104 -14.32 9.66 -4.75
N PHE A 105 -15.57 9.36 -5.10
CA PHE A 105 -16.66 9.26 -4.13
C PHE A 105 -16.41 8.17 -3.08
N ALA A 106 -15.85 7.04 -3.50
CA ALA A 106 -15.48 5.97 -2.59
C ALA A 106 -14.38 6.40 -1.61
N ARG A 107 -13.41 7.23 -2.02
CA ARG A 107 -12.41 7.80 -1.10
C ARG A 107 -13.03 8.74 -0.08
N ASP A 108 -13.96 9.59 -0.50
CA ASP A 108 -14.61 10.55 0.39
C ASP A 108 -15.41 9.82 1.47
N ILE A 109 -16.21 8.82 1.06
CA ILE A 109 -16.98 7.96 1.98
C ILE A 109 -16.05 7.17 2.91
N PHE A 110 -14.97 6.60 2.39
CA PHE A 110 -13.99 5.89 3.20
C PHE A 110 -13.31 6.82 4.22
N ALA A 111 -12.88 8.01 3.80
CA ALA A 111 -12.24 9.00 4.65
C ALA A 111 -13.16 9.50 5.77
N ASP A 112 -14.41 9.84 5.44
CA ASP A 112 -15.39 10.30 6.41
C ASP A 112 -15.79 9.19 7.40
N THR A 113 -15.91 7.94 6.92
CA THR A 113 -16.18 6.78 7.80
C THR A 113 -15.00 6.51 8.73
N LEU A 114 -13.78 6.51 8.19
CA LEU A 114 -12.55 6.34 8.95
C LEU A 114 -12.42 7.43 10.02
N ARG A 115 -12.67 8.69 9.65
CA ARG A 115 -12.68 9.84 10.57
C ARG A 115 -13.69 9.66 11.68
N LYS A 116 -14.95 9.36 11.34
CA LYS A 116 -16.03 9.24 12.33
C LYS A 116 -15.79 8.08 13.29
N LEU A 117 -15.33 6.93 12.81
CA LEU A 117 -14.96 5.81 13.69
C LEU A 117 -13.78 6.16 14.60
N HIS A 118 -12.78 6.88 14.09
CA HIS A 118 -11.63 7.31 14.88
C HIS A 118 -12.01 8.34 15.96
N GLU A 119 -12.78 9.37 15.62
CA GLU A 119 -13.17 10.45 16.53
C GLU A 119 -14.22 10.03 17.57
N THR A 120 -14.96 8.96 17.31
CA THR A 120 -15.94 8.39 18.27
C THR A 120 -15.38 7.25 19.12
N GLU A 121 -14.05 7.08 19.13
CA GLU A 121 -13.35 6.01 19.87
C GLU A 121 -13.80 4.58 19.48
N GLN A 122 -14.23 4.41 18.23
CA GLN A 122 -14.65 3.13 17.65
C GLN A 122 -13.68 2.62 16.57
N ALA A 123 -12.41 3.02 16.66
CA ALA A 123 -11.35 2.63 15.73
C ALA A 123 -11.16 1.11 15.72
N SER A 124 -11.69 0.46 14.68
CA SER A 124 -11.60 -0.99 14.47
C SER A 124 -11.70 -1.27 12.96
N VAL A 125 -10.78 -2.06 12.42
CA VAL A 125 -10.83 -2.44 11.00
C VAL A 125 -12.07 -3.28 10.73
N ASP A 126 -12.47 -4.14 11.67
CA ASP A 126 -13.68 -4.92 11.54
C ASP A 126 -14.94 -4.07 11.44
N LYS A 127 -15.09 -3.07 12.31
CA LYS A 127 -16.21 -2.11 12.21
C LYS A 127 -16.17 -1.33 10.91
N LEU A 128 -15.00 -0.83 10.50
CA LEU A 128 -14.83 -0.10 9.25
C LEU A 128 -15.28 -0.94 8.05
N VAL A 129 -14.83 -2.19 8.00
CA VAL A 129 -15.16 -3.10 6.90
C VAL A 129 -16.63 -3.54 6.97
N ASP A 130 -17.19 -3.84 8.14
CA ASP A 130 -18.62 -4.18 8.26
C ASP A 130 -19.48 -3.02 7.79
N PHE A 131 -19.15 -1.81 8.22
CA PHE A 131 -19.87 -0.61 7.85
C PHE A 131 -19.85 -0.35 6.34
N LEU A 132 -18.67 -0.40 5.72
CA LEU A 132 -18.52 -0.04 4.31
C LEU A 132 -18.86 -1.17 3.32
N VAL A 133 -18.92 -2.41 3.78
CA VAL A 133 -19.09 -3.57 2.89
C VAL A 133 -20.42 -4.29 3.11
N ARG A 134 -20.97 -4.31 4.34
CA ARG A 134 -22.15 -5.13 4.70
C ARG A 134 -23.39 -4.33 5.02
N GLU A 135 -23.26 -3.14 5.60
CA GLU A 135 -24.41 -2.32 5.98
C GLU A 135 -25.20 -1.82 4.76
N ASP A 136 -26.47 -1.53 4.98
CA ASP A 136 -27.34 -0.93 3.99
C ASP A 136 -26.93 0.52 3.68
N GLY A 137 -27.13 0.96 2.44
CA GLY A 137 -26.82 2.33 2.02
C GLY A 137 -27.50 3.40 2.88
N GLU A 138 -28.71 3.16 3.37
CA GLU A 138 -29.42 4.09 4.26
C GLU A 138 -28.78 4.16 5.66
N VAL A 139 -28.25 3.05 6.17
CA VAL A 139 -27.48 3.03 7.43
C VAL A 139 -26.18 3.82 7.26
N ILE A 140 -25.49 3.62 6.13
CA ILE A 140 -24.28 4.37 5.76
C ILE A 140 -24.57 5.87 5.66
N LYS A 141 -25.64 6.25 4.95
CA LYS A 141 -26.10 7.63 4.82
C LYS A 141 -26.44 8.26 6.16
N GLN A 142 -27.15 7.57 7.04
CA GLN A 142 -27.49 8.08 8.37
C GLN A 142 -26.24 8.30 9.22
N PHE A 143 -25.29 7.37 9.18
CA PHE A 143 -24.00 7.54 9.86
C PHE A 143 -23.20 8.70 9.27
N LEU A 144 -23.29 8.95 7.97
CA LEU A 144 -22.55 10.02 7.31
C LEU A 144 -23.32 11.34 7.21
N SER A 145 -24.50 11.47 7.85
CA SER A 145 -25.42 12.61 7.69
C SER A 145 -24.81 13.99 7.94
N ASN A 146 -23.80 14.08 8.80
CA ASN A 146 -23.13 15.32 9.19
C ASN A 146 -21.78 15.50 8.46
N THR A 147 -21.61 14.84 7.32
CA THR A 147 -20.40 14.89 6.49
C THR A 147 -20.77 15.23 5.05
N ASP A 148 -19.80 15.68 4.28
CA ASP A 148 -19.99 16.02 2.86
C ASP A 148 -20.35 14.77 2.02
N SER A 149 -19.97 13.57 2.50
CA SER A 149 -20.32 12.30 1.86
C SER A 149 -21.82 11.95 1.88
N SER A 150 -22.63 12.58 2.74
CA SER A 150 -24.08 12.34 2.78
C SER A 150 -24.76 12.65 1.43
N GLY A 151 -24.18 13.56 0.63
CA GLY A 151 -24.68 13.95 -0.68
C GLY A 151 -24.62 12.85 -1.75
N TYR A 152 -23.83 11.79 -1.55
CA TYR A 152 -23.71 10.69 -2.51
C TYR A 152 -24.88 9.70 -2.46
N PHE A 153 -25.68 9.72 -1.40
CA PHE A 153 -26.80 8.80 -1.17
C PHE A 153 -28.18 9.45 -1.41
N ARG A 154 -28.26 10.33 -2.42
CA ARG A 154 -29.51 11.01 -2.82
C ARG A 154 -30.45 10.08 -3.58
N ASP A 155 -31.73 10.41 -3.59
CA ASP A 155 -32.74 9.72 -4.39
C ASP A 155 -32.32 9.73 -5.88
N ASN A 156 -32.44 8.59 -6.56
CA ASN A 156 -31.93 8.31 -7.91
C ASN A 156 -30.39 8.17 -8.07
N ALA A 157 -29.64 7.92 -6.99
CA ALA A 157 -28.19 7.64 -7.03
C ALA A 157 -27.83 6.14 -7.01
N GLU A 158 -28.72 5.26 -7.46
CA GLU A 158 -28.58 3.79 -7.38
C GLU A 158 -27.31 3.28 -8.08
N ARG A 159 -27.01 3.81 -9.28
CA ARG A 159 -25.80 3.46 -10.04
C ARG A 159 -24.53 3.84 -9.28
N ALA A 160 -24.50 5.03 -8.67
CA ALA A 160 -23.35 5.50 -7.90
C ALA A 160 -23.12 4.63 -6.66
N THR A 161 -24.21 4.32 -5.95
CA THR A 161 -24.18 3.47 -4.74
C THR A 161 -23.63 2.07 -5.05
N ALA A 162 -24.10 1.43 -6.13
CA ALA A 162 -23.60 0.13 -6.56
C ALA A 162 -22.11 0.16 -6.92
N SER A 163 -21.65 1.18 -7.67
CA SER A 163 -20.23 1.35 -8.01
C SER A 163 -19.36 1.55 -6.77
N ILE A 164 -19.80 2.37 -5.81
CA ILE A 164 -19.08 2.59 -4.55
C ILE A 164 -18.99 1.28 -3.76
N GLN A 165 -20.09 0.53 -3.64
CA GLN A 165 -20.08 -0.73 -2.89
C GLN A 165 -19.16 -1.78 -3.52
N PHE A 166 -19.07 -1.81 -4.85
CA PHE A 166 -18.07 -2.63 -5.55
C PHE A 166 -16.64 -2.22 -5.19
N LEU A 167 -16.35 -0.92 -5.18
CA LEU A 167 -15.03 -0.40 -4.80
C LEU A 167 -14.68 -0.68 -3.32
N MET A 168 -15.65 -0.58 -2.41
CA MET A 168 -15.47 -0.96 -1.01
C MET A 168 -15.17 -2.46 -0.86
N ASN A 169 -15.90 -3.31 -1.58
CA ASN A 169 -15.63 -4.75 -1.60
C ASN A 169 -14.23 -5.08 -2.15
N LYS A 170 -13.78 -4.33 -3.16
CA LYS A 170 -12.48 -4.50 -3.78
C LYS A 170 -11.34 -4.08 -2.85
N TYR A 171 -11.38 -2.84 -2.35
CA TYR A 171 -10.25 -2.22 -1.66
C TYR A 171 -10.34 -2.23 -0.13
N VAL A 172 -11.53 -2.22 0.45
CA VAL A 172 -11.69 -2.12 1.92
C VAL A 172 -11.79 -3.50 2.55
N ARG A 173 -12.54 -4.42 1.94
CA ARG A 173 -12.71 -5.80 2.44
C ARG A 173 -11.38 -6.52 2.75
N PRO A 174 -10.30 -6.40 1.94
CA PRO A 174 -9.04 -7.06 2.25
C PRO A 174 -8.38 -6.60 3.55
N LEU A 175 -8.66 -5.39 4.04
CA LEU A 175 -8.06 -4.86 5.28
C LEU A 175 -8.33 -5.76 6.49
N ARG A 176 -9.51 -6.41 6.54
CA ARG A 176 -9.90 -7.35 7.61
C ARG A 176 -8.96 -8.55 7.75
N ARG A 177 -8.18 -8.87 6.71
CA ARG A 177 -7.25 -10.00 6.75
C ARG A 177 -5.97 -9.68 7.50
N MET A 178 -5.69 -8.39 7.75
CA MET A 178 -4.50 -8.01 8.49
C MET A 178 -4.65 -8.40 9.96
N PRO A 179 -3.61 -9.01 10.57
CA PRO A 179 -3.60 -9.20 12.00
C PRO A 179 -3.71 -7.84 12.69
N GLU A 180 -4.60 -7.73 13.66
CA GLU A 180 -4.74 -6.51 14.47
C GLU A 180 -3.53 -6.34 15.39
N GLY A 181 -3.08 -5.10 15.57
CA GLY A 181 -1.99 -4.77 16.47
C GLY A 181 -1.54 -3.32 16.33
N ALA A 182 -0.54 -2.94 17.11
CA ALA A 182 -0.14 -1.54 17.29
C ALA A 182 0.96 -1.06 16.32
N PHE A 183 1.41 -1.89 15.38
CA PHE A 183 2.45 -1.48 14.43
C PHE A 183 1.97 -0.29 13.60
N SER A 184 2.83 0.71 13.43
CA SER A 184 2.61 1.85 12.55
C SER A 184 3.81 2.00 11.64
N ILE A 185 3.53 2.00 10.34
CA ILE A 185 4.50 2.29 9.29
C ILE A 185 5.04 3.71 9.48
N TYR A 186 4.17 4.68 9.78
CA TYR A 186 4.62 6.05 10.05
C TYR A 186 5.61 6.12 11.23
N ARG A 187 5.31 5.47 12.36
CA ARG A 187 6.22 5.48 13.52
C ARG A 187 7.52 4.75 13.20
N TRP A 188 7.46 3.59 12.57
CA TRP A 188 8.63 2.83 12.14
C TRP A 188 9.52 3.61 11.17
N LEU A 189 8.94 4.38 10.24
CA LEU A 189 9.70 5.25 9.31
C LEU A 189 10.45 6.39 10.01
N ASN A 190 10.01 6.78 11.21
CA ASN A 190 10.58 7.87 12.01
C ASN A 190 11.40 7.37 13.21
N ASP A 191 11.46 6.06 13.44
CA ASP A 191 12.31 5.45 14.46
C ASP A 191 13.68 5.10 13.87
N PRO A 192 14.78 5.76 14.28
CA PRO A 192 16.13 5.45 13.80
C PRO A 192 16.63 4.05 14.20
N SER A 193 16.04 3.46 15.25
CA SER A 193 16.39 2.15 15.76
C SER A 193 15.59 1.00 15.13
N GLY A 194 14.59 1.32 14.31
CA GLY A 194 13.79 0.31 13.61
C GLY A 194 14.63 -0.50 12.62
N GLY A 195 14.34 -1.80 12.51
CA GLY A 195 14.95 -2.66 11.49
C GLY A 195 14.42 -2.38 10.08
N ASN A 196 14.62 -3.36 9.21
CA ASN A 196 14.07 -3.43 7.86
C ASN A 196 12.58 -3.81 7.88
N LEU A 197 11.85 -3.54 6.80
CA LEU A 197 10.45 -3.95 6.65
C LEU A 197 10.30 -4.84 5.42
N TYR A 198 9.74 -6.02 5.60
CA TYR A 198 9.46 -6.97 4.54
C TYR A 198 7.95 -7.02 4.30
N LEU A 199 7.52 -6.58 3.13
CA LEU A 199 6.17 -6.74 2.62
C LEU A 199 6.11 -8.01 1.79
N THR A 200 5.64 -9.09 2.39
CA THR A 200 5.70 -10.42 1.77
C THR A 200 4.32 -10.93 1.39
N TRP A 201 4.26 -11.80 0.38
CA TRP A 201 3.06 -12.58 0.05
C TRP A 201 3.47 -13.78 -0.80
N ARG A 202 2.61 -14.78 -0.91
CA ARG A 202 2.85 -15.92 -1.81
C ARG A 202 2.32 -15.64 -3.22
N GLU A 203 3.07 -16.00 -4.27
CA GLU A 203 2.67 -15.77 -5.66
C GLU A 203 1.43 -16.55 -6.09
N ASP A 204 1.14 -17.70 -5.48
CA ASP A 204 -0.11 -18.43 -5.72
C ASP A 204 -1.36 -17.63 -5.28
N MET A 205 -1.23 -16.77 -4.26
CA MET A 205 -2.26 -15.81 -3.85
C MET A 205 -2.47 -14.68 -4.87
N ARG A 206 -1.50 -14.44 -5.77
CA ARG A 206 -1.73 -13.63 -6.97
C ARG A 206 -2.41 -14.45 -8.06
N THR A 207 -2.12 -15.74 -8.16
CA THR A 207 -2.45 -16.55 -9.36
C THR A 207 -3.91 -17.00 -9.44
N GLU A 208 -4.65 -17.03 -8.33
CA GLU A 208 -6.11 -17.34 -8.33
C GLU A 208 -6.96 -16.38 -9.19
N GLY A 209 -6.46 -15.21 -9.60
CA GLY A 209 -7.12 -14.37 -10.62
C GLY A 209 -6.51 -14.45 -12.03
N ARG A 210 -5.36 -15.12 -12.26
CA ARG A 210 -4.64 -15.05 -13.56
C ARG A 210 -5.44 -15.77 -14.64
N GLN A 211 -6.04 -16.90 -14.29
CA GLN A 211 -6.94 -17.66 -15.17
C GLN A 211 -8.25 -16.91 -15.48
N PHE A 212 -8.63 -15.91 -14.67
CA PHE A 212 -9.78 -15.05 -14.92
C PHE A 212 -9.42 -13.83 -15.80
N ILE A 213 -8.20 -13.31 -15.67
CA ILE A 213 -7.67 -12.18 -16.45
C ILE A 213 -7.27 -12.55 -17.87
N GLU A 214 -6.80 -13.78 -18.12
CA GLU A 214 -6.55 -14.23 -19.50
C GLU A 214 -7.82 -14.27 -20.37
N LYS A 215 -9.02 -14.22 -19.75
CA LYS A 215 -10.31 -14.01 -20.44
C LYS A 215 -10.76 -12.54 -20.54
N LEU A 216 -10.11 -11.61 -19.85
CA LEU A 216 -10.46 -10.19 -19.78
C LEU A 216 -9.25 -9.31 -20.12
N ASN A 217 -8.84 -9.33 -21.38
CA ASN A 217 -7.68 -8.58 -21.88
C ASN A 217 -7.97 -7.08 -22.17
N ASP A 218 -8.77 -6.40 -21.35
CA ASP A 218 -8.92 -4.93 -21.47
C ASP A 218 -9.25 -4.15 -20.19
N VAL A 219 -9.14 -4.76 -18.99
CA VAL A 219 -9.37 -4.01 -17.74
C VAL A 219 -8.32 -4.41 -16.71
N GLY A 220 -7.55 -3.41 -16.26
CA GLY A 220 -6.57 -3.61 -15.20
C GLY A 220 -7.25 -4.01 -13.89
N SER A 221 -6.82 -5.11 -13.28
CA SER A 221 -6.31 -5.12 -11.90
C SER A 221 -6.04 -6.53 -11.45
N MET A 222 -4.84 -6.74 -10.89
CA MET A 222 -4.46 -8.01 -10.30
C MET A 222 -3.58 -7.78 -9.08
N ALA A 223 -4.15 -7.18 -8.02
CA ALA A 223 -3.34 -6.82 -6.84
C ALA A 223 -4.21 -6.41 -5.63
N ASP A 224 -4.79 -7.35 -4.87
CA ASP A 224 -5.76 -6.98 -3.80
C ASP A 224 -5.45 -7.48 -2.38
N LYS A 225 -4.18 -7.61 -1.97
CA LYS A 225 -3.85 -7.70 -0.52
C LYS A 225 -2.55 -6.99 -0.15
N ALA A 226 -1.44 -7.35 -0.79
CA ALA A 226 -0.15 -6.71 -0.57
C ALA A 226 -0.14 -5.24 -1.03
N THR A 227 -0.95 -4.91 -2.04
CA THR A 227 -0.91 -3.62 -2.72
C THR A 227 -1.43 -2.46 -1.89
N ILE A 228 -2.38 -2.66 -0.98
CA ILE A 228 -2.87 -1.56 -0.12
C ILE A 228 -1.77 -1.12 0.84
N ILE A 229 -1.12 -2.09 1.49
CA ILE A 229 -0.02 -1.82 2.43
C ILE A 229 1.20 -1.29 1.70
N GLU A 230 1.57 -1.93 0.58
CA GLU A 230 2.65 -1.47 -0.29
C GLU A 230 2.40 -0.04 -0.74
N ARG A 231 1.19 0.30 -1.22
CA ARG A 231 0.88 1.66 -1.67
C ARG A 231 0.75 2.64 -0.53
N PHE A 232 0.20 2.23 0.61
CA PHE A 232 0.20 3.04 1.81
C PHE A 232 1.63 3.40 2.21
N LEU A 233 2.52 2.41 2.27
CA LEU A 233 3.93 2.59 2.56
C LEU A 233 4.61 3.48 1.52
N LEU A 234 4.40 3.23 0.22
CA LEU A 234 4.93 4.05 -0.86
C LEU A 234 4.46 5.50 -0.76
N HIS A 235 3.20 5.71 -0.36
CA HIS A 235 2.66 7.05 -0.16
C HIS A 235 3.26 7.74 1.07
N GLN A 236 3.53 7.02 2.17
CA GLN A 236 4.28 7.56 3.31
C GLN A 236 5.74 7.88 2.94
N LEU A 237 6.38 7.01 2.17
CA LEU A 237 7.73 7.20 1.67
C LEU A 237 7.80 8.42 0.75
N GLN A 238 6.86 8.57 -0.19
CA GLN A 238 6.72 9.75 -1.05
C GLN A 238 6.65 11.05 -0.24
N LYS A 239 5.76 11.11 0.76
CA LYS A 239 5.58 12.32 1.59
C LYS A 239 6.84 12.69 2.35
N ASN A 240 7.54 11.70 2.89
CA ASN A 240 8.79 11.94 3.61
C ASN A 240 9.98 12.12 2.66
N ASN A 241 9.74 12.19 1.34
CA ASN A 241 10.73 12.18 0.25
C ASN A 241 11.72 11.02 0.34
N LYS A 242 11.26 9.92 0.94
CA LYS A 242 12.06 8.74 1.21
C LYS A 242 12.01 7.72 0.08
N LEU A 243 10.98 7.66 -0.80
CA LEU A 243 11.01 6.89 -2.08
C LEU A 243 9.69 6.80 -2.90
N THR A 244 9.76 6.29 -4.16
CA THR A 244 8.63 5.93 -5.07
C THR A 244 8.87 4.66 -5.94
N SER A 245 8.32 3.45 -5.67
CA SER A 245 7.83 2.50 -6.72
C SER A 245 7.26 1.15 -6.21
N THR A 246 6.30 0.62 -6.97
CA THR A 246 5.80 -0.78 -6.95
C THR A 246 6.69 -1.70 -7.80
N LEU A 247 6.82 -3.03 -7.50
CA LEU A 247 6.92 -4.18 -8.45
C LEU A 247 7.39 -5.55 -7.88
N ASP A 248 7.27 -6.64 -8.69
CA ASP A 248 7.40 -8.09 -8.36
C ASP A 248 8.18 -8.37 -7.08
N THR A 249 9.51 -8.25 -7.12
CA THR A 249 10.36 -8.06 -5.94
C THR A 249 10.97 -6.67 -6.07
N SER A 250 10.65 -5.78 -5.14
CA SER A 250 11.24 -4.43 -5.12
C SER A 250 11.92 -4.20 -3.78
N ILE A 251 13.12 -3.63 -3.80
CA ILE A 251 13.74 -3.11 -2.59
C ILE A 251 13.58 -1.60 -2.70
N SER A 252 12.85 -1.04 -1.74
CA SER A 252 12.71 0.37 -1.45
C SER A 252 13.52 0.71 -0.20
N PHE A 253 13.74 1.98 0.09
CA PHE A 253 14.68 2.37 1.13
C PHE A 253 14.26 3.63 1.85
N ILE A 254 14.92 3.90 2.98
CA ILE A 254 14.54 4.96 3.90
C ILE A 254 15.75 5.86 4.18
N TYR A 255 15.57 7.16 3.91
CA TYR A 255 16.61 8.19 4.10
C TYR A 255 16.24 9.18 5.18
N GLU A 256 17.24 9.63 5.94
CA GLU A 256 17.03 10.54 7.07
C GLU A 256 16.97 12.02 6.69
N ASN A 257 17.31 12.40 5.45
CA ASN A 257 17.23 13.79 5.00
C ASN A 257 16.88 13.82 3.50
N TYR A 258 15.79 14.51 3.11
CA TYR A 258 15.69 15.46 1.96
C TYR A 258 14.24 15.79 1.57
N ARG A 259 14.08 16.83 0.73
CA ARG A 259 12.82 17.43 0.22
C ARG A 259 12.70 17.28 -1.31
N ASN A 260 11.49 16.99 -1.76
CA ASN A 260 10.96 16.99 -3.14
C ASN A 260 11.69 16.16 -4.20
N VAL A 261 11.02 15.10 -4.64
CA VAL A 261 11.20 14.52 -5.98
C VAL A 261 9.82 14.21 -6.56
N ASP A 262 9.42 14.97 -7.58
CA ASP A 262 8.20 14.75 -8.36
C ASP A 262 8.55 13.87 -9.56
N ILE A 263 8.09 12.61 -9.58
CA ILE A 263 8.33 11.67 -10.69
C ILE A 263 7.02 10.97 -11.05
N MET A 264 6.23 11.64 -11.89
CA MET A 264 4.99 11.11 -12.47
C MET A 264 5.19 10.31 -13.78
N SER A 265 6.40 9.80 -14.09
CA SER A 265 6.66 9.20 -15.42
C SER A 265 7.10 7.73 -15.47
N LEU A 266 7.22 6.99 -14.35
CA LEU A 266 7.76 5.61 -14.38
C LEU A 266 6.76 4.47 -14.13
N ALA A 267 5.46 4.76 -13.98
CA ALA A 267 4.46 3.76 -13.60
C ALA A 267 3.87 2.91 -14.76
N ARG A 268 4.58 2.72 -15.88
CA ARG A 268 4.05 1.97 -17.04
C ARG A 268 4.71 0.63 -17.36
N GLN A 269 5.75 0.19 -16.65
CA GLN A 269 6.37 -1.10 -16.95
C GLN A 269 6.62 -1.93 -15.71
N LYS A 270 6.35 -3.24 -15.83
CA LYS A 270 6.60 -4.23 -14.79
C LYS A 270 8.10 -4.41 -14.53
N ASN A 271 8.42 -4.63 -13.26
CA ASN A 271 9.69 -4.97 -12.60
C ASN A 271 10.68 -3.82 -12.36
N SER A 272 10.51 -3.14 -11.21
CA SER A 272 11.31 -2.01 -10.75
C SER A 272 11.65 -2.16 -9.26
N ALA A 273 12.94 -2.04 -8.92
CA ALA A 273 13.42 -1.77 -7.57
C ALA A 273 13.94 -0.33 -7.55
N LEU A 274 13.99 0.34 -6.41
CA LEU A 274 14.22 1.79 -6.40
C LEU A 274 15.04 2.18 -5.18
N PHE A 275 16.01 3.07 -5.36
CA PHE A 275 17.17 3.23 -4.48
C PHE A 275 17.36 4.72 -4.12
N ALA A 276 17.95 5.02 -2.95
CA ALA A 276 18.56 6.29 -2.51
C ALA A 276 19.74 6.12 -1.50
N ARG A 277 20.46 7.15 -1.03
CA ARG A 277 21.09 7.31 0.33
C ARG A 277 21.94 8.56 0.39
N ARG A 278 21.90 9.17 1.60
CA ARG A 278 22.72 10.23 2.21
C ARG A 278 23.30 11.26 1.26
#